data_AF-A0A6I2WY97-F1
#
_entry.id   AF-A0A6I2WY97-F1
#
_cell.length_a   1.000
_cell.length_b   1.000
_cell.length_c   1.000
_cell.angle_alpha   90.00
_cell.angle_beta   90.00
_cell.angle_gamma   90.00
#
_symmetry.space_group_name_H-M   'P 1'
#
loop_
_entity.id
_entity.type
_entity.pdbx_description
1 polymer ?
#
loop_
_entity_poly.entity_id
_entity_poly.type
_entity_poly.pdbx_seq_one_letter_code
_entity_poly.pdbx_strand_id
1 'polypeptide(L)'
;MQKVTVDDIAAEAGVSRATLYRVFPGGREVLFEALREREIRSFLAELDVRVAEASTLEDLVVGIIIHALGQLRSDIHLQLMMASEPGEVALTLGVESLPNIVLLATTVLGPRLTRFLAPTAAAELAEWVSRVVVSYFLAPSPLVDLSDPVQAAAFTRRFVLPAFLVPSI
;
A
#
# COMPACT_ATOMS: atom_id res chain seq x y z
N MET A 1 3.83 -3.24 -24.35
CA MET A 1 4.41 -4.23 -23.41
C MET A 1 4.23 -5.65 -23.94
N GLN A 2 5.29 -6.46 -23.95
CA GLN A 2 5.16 -7.90 -24.22
C GLN A 2 4.58 -8.57 -22.97
N LYS A 3 3.45 -9.27 -23.09
CA LYS A 3 2.85 -10.00 -21.96
C LYS A 3 3.77 -11.15 -21.56
N VAL A 4 4.19 -11.20 -20.30
CA VAL A 4 4.88 -12.37 -19.71
C VAL A 4 4.02 -13.61 -19.95
N THR A 5 4.59 -14.65 -20.57
CA THR A 5 3.90 -15.90 -20.88
C THR A 5 4.15 -16.96 -19.80
N VAL A 6 3.33 -18.03 -19.79
CA VAL A 6 3.58 -19.18 -18.90
C VAL A 6 4.93 -19.84 -19.20
N ASP A 7 5.35 -19.82 -20.47
CA ASP A 7 6.62 -20.41 -20.89
C ASP A 7 7.82 -19.57 -20.39
N ASP A 8 7.70 -18.23 -20.40
CA ASP A 8 8.71 -17.34 -19.81
C ASP A 8 8.86 -17.59 -18.30
N ILE A 9 7.73 -17.71 -17.58
CA ILE A 9 7.71 -17.99 -16.14
C ILE A 9 8.31 -19.39 -15.85
N ALA A 10 7.99 -20.38 -16.67
CA ALA A 10 8.51 -21.74 -16.54
C ALA A 10 10.04 -21.77 -16.67
N ALA A 11 10.54 -21.07 -17.69
CA ALA A 11 11.97 -20.97 -17.97
C ALA A 11 12.71 -20.28 -16.82
N GLU A 12 12.22 -19.13 -16.36
CA GLU A 12 12.84 -18.36 -15.27
C GLU A 12 12.79 -19.12 -13.94
N ALA A 13 11.68 -19.82 -13.65
CA ALA A 13 11.53 -20.61 -12.43
C ALA A 13 12.23 -21.99 -12.48
N GLY A 14 12.83 -22.37 -13.61
CA GLY A 14 13.49 -23.66 -13.79
C GLY A 14 12.55 -24.86 -13.69
N VAL A 15 11.26 -24.70 -14.02
CA VAL A 15 10.25 -25.76 -13.95
C VAL A 15 9.60 -26.02 -15.30
N SER A 16 9.01 -27.21 -15.49
CA SER A 16 8.25 -27.49 -16.71
C SER A 16 6.90 -26.78 -16.71
N ARG A 17 6.39 -26.44 -17.91
CA ARG A 17 5.02 -25.92 -18.11
C ARG A 17 3.97 -26.81 -17.42
N ALA A 18 4.09 -28.13 -17.54
CA ALA A 18 3.19 -29.08 -16.90
C ALA A 18 3.19 -28.99 -15.37
N THR A 19 4.32 -28.62 -14.76
CA THR A 19 4.41 -28.38 -13.31
C THR A 19 3.69 -27.09 -12.92
N LEU A 20 3.87 -26.01 -13.69
CA LEU A 20 3.13 -24.76 -13.47
C LEU A 20 1.61 -24.96 -13.55
N TYR A 21 1.09 -25.63 -14.59
CA TYR A 21 -0.35 -25.87 -14.71
C TYR A 21 -0.91 -26.80 -13.63
N ARG A 22 -0.08 -27.68 -13.05
CA ARG A 22 -0.48 -28.55 -11.94
C ARG A 22 -0.58 -27.79 -10.61
N VAL A 23 0.29 -26.81 -10.38
CA VAL A 23 0.24 -25.95 -9.17
C VAL A 23 -0.80 -24.84 -9.34
N PHE A 24 -0.93 -24.27 -10.53
CA PHE A 24 -1.85 -23.19 -10.88
C PHE A 24 -2.76 -23.64 -12.03
N PRO A 25 -3.84 -24.41 -11.75
CA PRO A 25 -4.78 -24.90 -12.75
C PRO A 25 -5.62 -23.74 -13.28
N GLY A 26 -5.11 -23.12 -14.36
CA GLY A 26 -5.58 -21.84 -14.90
C GLY A 26 -4.41 -20.99 -15.43
N GLY A 27 -3.17 -21.47 -15.24
CA GLY A 27 -1.98 -20.91 -15.84
C GLY A 27 -1.63 -19.55 -15.25
N ARG A 28 -1.38 -18.60 -16.14
CA ARG A 28 -0.81 -17.30 -15.82
C ARG A 28 -1.72 -16.47 -14.91
N GLU A 29 -3.02 -16.44 -15.21
CA GLU A 29 -4.01 -15.64 -14.47
C GLU A 29 -4.12 -16.10 -13.02
N VAL A 30 -4.24 -17.41 -12.79
CA VAL A 30 -4.31 -17.99 -11.44
C VAL A 30 -3.00 -17.78 -10.67
N LEU A 31 -1.86 -17.86 -11.34
CA LEU A 31 -0.56 -17.55 -10.73
C LEU A 31 -0.49 -16.10 -10.28
N PHE A 32 -0.92 -15.15 -11.12
CA PHE A 32 -0.91 -13.73 -10.78
C PHE A 32 -1.86 -13.41 -9.63
N GLU A 33 -3.04 -14.03 -9.56
CA GLU A 33 -3.92 -13.86 -8.40
C GLU A 33 -3.30 -14.43 -7.12
N ALA A 34 -2.70 -15.62 -7.17
CA ALA A 34 -2.00 -16.19 -6.02
C ALA A 34 -0.81 -15.34 -5.56
N LEU A 35 -0.08 -14.73 -6.50
CA LEU A 35 0.98 -13.76 -6.20
C LEU A 35 0.40 -12.52 -5.52
N ARG A 36 -0.67 -11.93 -6.08
CA ARG A 36 -1.35 -10.76 -5.51
C ARG A 36 -1.81 -11.02 -4.08
N GLU A 37 -2.45 -12.15 -3.83
CA GLU A 37 -2.86 -12.54 -2.48
C GLU A 37 -1.68 -12.68 -1.52
N ARG A 38 -0.56 -13.26 -1.98
CA ARG A 38 0.66 -13.36 -1.17
C ARG A 38 1.23 -11.98 -0.84
N GLU A 39 1.31 -11.08 -1.81
CA GLU A 39 1.81 -9.71 -1.61
C GLU A 39 0.92 -8.93 -0.64
N ILE A 40 -0.41 -9.03 -0.77
CA ILE A 40 -1.35 -8.42 0.18
C ILE A 40 -1.14 -9.00 1.59
N ARG A 41 -1.01 -10.33 1.73
CA ARG A 41 -0.76 -10.94 3.04
C ARG A 41 0.57 -10.50 3.64
N SER A 42 1.63 -10.39 2.84
CA SER A 42 2.94 -9.92 3.30
C SER A 42 2.87 -8.47 3.79
N PHE A 43 2.23 -7.61 3.00
CA PHE A 43 1.96 -6.22 3.36
C PHE A 43 1.21 -6.10 4.69
N LEU A 44 0.13 -6.86 4.85
CA LEU A 44 -0.66 -6.85 6.08
C LEU A 44 0.13 -7.36 7.29
N ALA A 45 0.94 -8.40 7.13
CA ALA A 45 1.79 -8.93 8.20
C ALA A 45 2.87 -7.91 8.63
N GLU A 46 3.46 -7.20 7.67
CA GLU A 46 4.44 -6.15 7.96
C GLU A 46 3.81 -4.90 8.59
N LEU A 47 2.57 -4.58 8.23
CA LEU A 47 1.79 -3.56 8.93
C LEU A 47 1.49 -3.98 10.38
N ASP A 48 1.19 -5.25 10.62
CA ASP A 48 0.93 -5.77 11.96
C ASP A 48 2.12 -5.63 12.90
N VAL A 49 3.34 -5.90 12.40
CA VAL A 49 4.57 -5.67 13.16
C VAL A 49 4.71 -4.19 13.54
N ARG A 50 4.51 -3.28 12.59
CA ARG A 50 4.61 -1.83 12.84
C ARG A 50 3.55 -1.33 13.83
N VAL A 51 2.34 -1.87 13.74
CA VAL A 51 1.27 -1.59 14.71
C VAL A 51 1.67 -2.05 16.10
N ALA A 52 2.22 -3.26 16.22
CA ALA A 52 2.64 -3.80 17.50
C ALA A 52 3.79 -2.97 18.13
N GLU A 53 4.74 -2.51 17.31
CA GLU A 53 5.92 -1.76 17.76
C GLU A 53 5.66 -0.27 18.03
N ALA A 54 4.67 0.33 17.38
CA ALA A 54 4.37 1.75 17.55
C ALA A 54 3.92 2.05 18.98
N SER A 55 4.56 3.03 19.62
CA SER A 55 4.24 3.46 20.99
C SER A 55 3.31 4.66 21.02
N THR A 56 3.28 5.44 19.93
CA THR A 56 2.42 6.62 19.78
C THR A 56 1.62 6.57 18.48
N LEU A 57 0.61 7.43 18.37
CA LEU A 57 -0.13 7.61 17.12
C LEU A 57 0.78 8.13 15.99
N GLU A 58 1.76 8.97 16.33
CA GLU A 58 2.75 9.47 15.38
C GLU A 58 3.55 8.33 14.75
N ASP A 59 4.13 7.46 15.60
CA ASP A 59 4.94 6.32 15.14
C ASP A 59 4.14 5.43 14.20
N LEU A 60 2.87 5.19 14.54
CA LEU A 60 1.99 4.34 13.74
C LEU A 60 1.67 4.97 12.38
N VAL A 61 1.24 6.24 12.35
CA VAL A 61 0.90 6.94 11.10
C VAL A 61 2.11 7.05 10.19
N VAL A 62 3.26 7.46 10.74
CA VAL A 62 4.52 7.58 10.00
C VAL A 62 4.95 6.21 9.47
N GLY A 63 4.89 5.17 10.30
CA GLY A 63 5.25 3.81 9.90
C GLY A 63 4.38 3.27 8.77
N ILE A 64 3.06 3.51 8.81
CA ILE A 64 2.13 3.12 7.74
C ILE A 64 2.46 3.84 6.44
N ILE A 65 2.65 5.16 6.48
CA ILE A 65 2.92 5.98 5.29
C ILE A 65 4.22 5.53 4.60
N ILE A 66 5.31 5.39 5.37
CA ILE A 66 6.61 5.00 4.85
C ILE A 66 6.56 3.59 4.27
N HIS A 67 5.92 2.65 4.97
CA HIS A 67 5.81 1.28 4.48
C HIS A 67 5.01 1.20 3.18
N ALA A 68 3.84 1.83 3.12
CA ALA A 68 2.99 1.78 1.94
C ALA A 68 3.63 2.50 0.73
N LEU A 69 4.24 3.67 0.93
CA LEU A 69 5.00 4.35 -0.13
C LEU A 69 6.22 3.54 -0.56
N GLY A 70 6.93 2.92 0.38
CA GLY A 70 8.06 2.05 0.10
C GLY A 70 7.67 0.89 -0.81
N GLN A 71 6.60 0.17 -0.45
CA GLN A 71 6.07 -0.95 -1.23
C GLN A 71 5.65 -0.55 -2.63
N LEU A 72 4.88 0.53 -2.77
CA LEU A 72 4.45 1.05 -4.08
C LEU A 72 5.65 1.46 -4.94
N ARG A 73 6.67 2.09 -4.33
CA ARG A 73 7.88 2.50 -5.04
C ARG A 73 8.80 1.33 -5.39
N SER A 74 8.83 0.25 -4.61
CA SER A 74 9.66 -0.93 -4.88
C SER A 74 9.04 -1.90 -5.87
N ASP A 75 7.74 -1.76 -6.16
CA ASP A 75 7.05 -2.61 -7.14
C ASP A 75 7.56 -2.32 -8.56
N ILE A 76 8.29 -3.30 -9.12
CA ILE A 76 8.87 -3.19 -10.46
C ILE A 76 7.81 -3.01 -11.56
N HIS A 77 6.62 -3.60 -11.40
CA HIS A 77 5.55 -3.43 -12.38
C HIS A 77 5.00 -2.02 -12.34
N LEU A 78 4.76 -1.47 -11.14
CA LEU A 78 4.34 -0.08 -11.01
C LEU A 78 5.42 0.89 -11.52
N GLN A 79 6.71 0.64 -11.26
CA GLN A 79 7.79 1.46 -11.81
C GLN A 79 7.79 1.46 -13.35
N LEU A 80 7.69 0.28 -13.96
CA LEU A 80 7.65 0.15 -15.42
C LEU A 80 6.42 0.84 -16.00
N MET A 81 5.24 0.66 -15.40
CA MET A 81 4.01 1.31 -15.84
C MET A 81 4.05 2.82 -15.64
N MET A 82 4.62 3.32 -14.55
CA MET A 82 4.80 4.76 -14.33
C MET A 82 5.74 5.38 -15.38
N ALA A 83 6.73 4.62 -15.87
CA ALA A 83 7.64 5.08 -16.91
C ALA A 83 7.01 5.08 -18.31
N SER A 84 6.12 4.14 -18.62
CA SER A 84 5.53 3.99 -19.96
C SER A 84 4.14 4.60 -20.11
N GLU A 85 3.29 4.46 -19.09
CA GLU A 85 1.85 4.74 -19.10
C GLU A 85 1.39 5.42 -17.79
N PRO A 86 2.00 6.54 -17.36
CA PRO A 86 1.71 7.16 -16.06
C PRO A 86 0.24 7.59 -15.89
N GLY A 87 -0.45 7.96 -16.98
CA GLY A 87 -1.87 8.30 -16.96
C GLY A 87 -2.78 7.11 -16.62
N GLU A 88 -2.42 5.91 -17.07
CA GLU A 88 -3.15 4.68 -16.75
C GLU A 88 -2.98 4.33 -15.27
N VAL A 89 -1.74 4.42 -14.76
CA VAL A 89 -1.48 4.19 -13.32
C VAL A 89 -2.26 5.18 -12.46
N ALA A 90 -2.32 6.45 -12.85
CA ALA A 90 -3.10 7.46 -12.15
C ALA A 90 -4.60 7.17 -12.16
N LEU A 91 -5.16 6.71 -13.28
CA LEU A 91 -6.57 6.30 -13.39
C LEU A 91 -6.84 5.08 -12.51
N THR A 92 -6.03 4.03 -12.64
CA THR A 92 -6.21 2.78 -11.91
C THR A 92 -6.06 2.98 -10.41
N LEU A 93 -5.00 3.63 -9.92
CA LEU A 93 -4.77 3.78 -8.48
C LEU A 93 -5.59 4.93 -7.88
N GLY A 94 -5.76 6.04 -8.61
CA GLY A 94 -6.42 7.24 -8.11
C GLY A 94 -7.95 7.22 -8.22
N VAL A 95 -8.52 6.40 -9.11
CA VAL A 95 -9.97 6.38 -9.37
C VAL A 95 -10.54 4.96 -9.23
N GLU A 96 -10.05 4.00 -10.00
CA GLU A 96 -10.69 2.67 -10.10
C GLU A 96 -10.47 1.82 -8.85
N SER A 97 -9.25 1.79 -8.35
CA SER A 97 -8.84 0.97 -7.20
C SER A 97 -8.98 1.70 -5.87
N LEU A 98 -9.00 3.05 -5.87
CA LEU A 98 -8.99 3.85 -4.65
C LEU A 98 -10.12 3.48 -3.67
N PRO A 99 -11.39 3.25 -4.10
CA PRO A 99 -12.44 2.83 -3.18
C PRO A 99 -12.13 1.50 -2.48
N ASN A 100 -11.56 0.53 -3.21
CA ASN A 100 -11.20 -0.78 -2.66
C ASN A 100 -9.99 -0.67 -1.72
N ILE A 101 -9.01 0.18 -2.05
CA ILE A 101 -7.85 0.48 -1.19
C ILE A 101 -8.34 1.09 0.12
N VAL A 102 -9.21 2.10 0.08
CA VAL A 102 -9.78 2.75 1.27
C VAL A 102 -10.60 1.75 2.09
N LEU A 103 -11.43 0.93 1.46
CA LEU A 103 -12.22 -0.08 2.15
C LEU A 103 -11.33 -1.11 2.88
N LEU A 104 -10.30 -1.62 2.21
CA LEU A 104 -9.35 -2.55 2.81
C LEU A 104 -8.60 -1.88 3.97
N ALA A 105 -8.08 -0.67 3.75
CA ALA A 105 -7.34 0.07 4.76
C ALA A 105 -8.19 0.41 5.98
N THR A 106 -9.45 0.83 5.83
CA THR A 106 -10.35 1.11 6.97
C THR A 106 -10.69 -0.17 7.72
N THR A 107 -10.93 -1.28 7.02
CA THR A 107 -11.20 -2.60 7.63
C THR A 107 -10.00 -3.14 8.41
N VAL A 108 -8.79 -2.91 7.91
CA VAL A 108 -7.54 -3.40 8.52
C VAL A 108 -7.04 -2.40 9.58
N LEU A 109 -6.77 -1.16 9.20
CA LEU A 109 -6.15 -0.17 10.08
C LEU A 109 -7.12 0.36 11.14
N GLY A 110 -8.42 0.44 10.86
CA GLY A 110 -9.42 0.97 11.79
C GLY A 110 -9.33 0.31 13.19
N PRO A 111 -9.47 -1.02 13.32
CA PRO A 111 -9.32 -1.72 14.60
C PRO A 111 -7.95 -1.56 15.28
N ARG A 112 -6.90 -1.24 14.52
CA ARG A 112 -5.53 -1.06 15.02
C ARG A 112 -5.31 0.35 15.56
N LEU A 113 -6.01 1.33 14.99
CA LEU A 113 -5.97 2.74 15.39
C LEU A 113 -6.85 3.04 16.61
N THR A 114 -7.81 2.18 16.95
CA THR A 114 -8.72 2.40 18.10
C THR A 114 -8.03 2.40 19.47
N ARG A 115 -6.80 1.89 19.55
CA ARG A 115 -5.98 2.02 20.77
C ARG A 115 -5.55 3.46 21.05
N PHE A 116 -5.59 4.34 20.04
CA PHE A 116 -5.23 5.75 20.14
C PHE A 116 -6.40 6.70 19.90
N LEU A 117 -7.41 6.27 19.15
CA LEU A 117 -8.49 7.13 18.64
C LEU A 117 -9.87 6.51 18.89
N ALA A 118 -10.91 7.35 18.93
CA ALA A 118 -12.28 6.87 18.84
C ALA A 118 -12.52 6.15 17.50
N PRO A 119 -13.44 5.15 17.42
CA PRO A 119 -13.65 4.37 16.19
C PRO A 119 -13.93 5.19 14.94
N THR A 120 -14.67 6.30 15.05
CA THR A 120 -14.95 7.20 13.93
C THR A 120 -13.69 7.90 13.44
N ALA A 121 -12.93 8.51 14.35
CA ALA A 121 -11.65 9.16 14.06
C ALA A 121 -10.60 8.17 13.51
N ALA A 122 -10.61 6.92 13.99
CA ALA A 122 -9.76 5.85 13.46
C ALA A 122 -10.09 5.51 12.00
N ALA A 123 -11.37 5.42 11.65
CA ALA A 123 -11.81 5.18 10.27
C ALA A 123 -11.48 6.36 9.36
N GLU A 124 -11.73 7.60 9.82
CA GLU A 124 -11.39 8.84 9.10
C GLU A 124 -9.88 8.93 8.82
N LEU A 125 -9.04 8.63 9.81
CA LEU A 125 -7.59 8.63 9.65
C LEU A 125 -7.13 7.55 8.67
N ALA A 126 -7.68 6.34 8.75
CA ALA A 126 -7.33 5.24 7.83
C ALA A 126 -7.68 5.57 6.37
N GLU A 127 -8.87 6.14 6.14
CA GLU A 127 -9.26 6.61 4.81
C GLU A 127 -8.31 7.72 4.32
N TRP A 128 -8.09 8.75 5.15
CA TRP A 128 -7.26 9.89 4.78
C TRP A 128 -5.82 9.47 4.46
N VAL A 129 -5.19 8.64 5.32
CA VAL A 129 -3.84 8.11 5.09
C VAL A 129 -3.76 7.38 3.76
N SER A 130 -4.77 6.58 3.41
CA SER A 130 -4.79 5.83 2.15
C SER A 130 -4.77 6.77 0.94
N ARG A 131 -5.58 7.83 0.97
CA ARG A 131 -5.60 8.85 -0.10
C ARG A 131 -4.28 9.61 -0.19
N VAL A 132 -3.67 9.94 0.95
CA VAL A 132 -2.37 10.63 1.00
C VAL A 132 -1.28 9.75 0.39
N VAL A 133 -1.19 8.48 0.78
CA VAL A 133 -0.20 7.55 0.23
C VAL A 133 -0.34 7.44 -1.29
N VAL A 134 -1.56 7.22 -1.80
CA VAL A 134 -1.82 7.13 -3.24
C VAL A 134 -1.46 8.44 -3.95
N SER A 135 -1.85 9.59 -3.38
CA SER A 135 -1.53 10.90 -3.95
C SER A 135 -0.03 11.17 -4.02
N TYR A 136 0.72 10.90 -2.95
CA TYR A 136 2.16 11.15 -2.88
C TYR A 136 2.98 10.14 -3.68
N PHE A 137 2.42 8.96 -3.95
CA PHE A 137 2.98 8.02 -4.91
C PHE A 137 2.80 8.53 -6.35
N LEU A 138 1.57 8.90 -6.74
CA LEU A 138 1.25 9.33 -8.10
C LEU A 138 1.84 10.71 -8.45
N ALA A 139 1.89 11.61 -7.48
CA ALA A 139 2.36 12.97 -7.64
C ALA A 139 3.29 13.35 -6.46
N PRO A 140 4.58 13.00 -6.52
CA PRO A 140 5.55 13.34 -5.49
C PRO A 140 5.62 14.85 -5.25
N SER A 141 5.68 15.25 -3.97
CA SER A 141 5.76 16.66 -3.60
C SER A 141 7.20 17.16 -3.67
N PRO A 142 7.44 18.38 -4.21
CA PRO A 142 8.76 19.02 -4.14
C PRO A 142 9.08 19.62 -2.77
N LEU A 143 8.11 19.67 -1.85
CA LEU A 143 8.24 20.32 -0.54
C LEU A 143 8.44 19.35 0.62
N VAL A 144 7.97 18.11 0.47
CA VAL A 144 8.05 17.10 1.52
C VAL A 144 8.13 15.71 0.90
N ASP A 145 9.12 14.92 1.33
CA ASP A 145 9.19 13.50 1.01
C ASP A 145 8.61 12.68 2.16
N LEU A 146 7.38 12.17 1.99
CA LEU A 146 6.73 11.32 2.98
C LEU A 146 7.31 9.91 3.07
N SER A 147 8.26 9.55 2.20
CA SER A 147 9.04 8.32 2.35
C SER A 147 10.28 8.50 3.24
N ASP A 148 10.67 9.75 3.53
CA ASP A 148 11.73 10.06 4.49
C ASP A 148 11.15 10.07 5.92
N PRO A 149 11.69 9.26 6.87
CA PRO A 149 11.14 9.17 8.21
C PRO A 149 11.11 10.48 9.00
N VAL A 150 12.13 11.32 8.81
CA VAL A 150 12.27 12.58 9.55
C VAL A 150 11.25 13.60 9.04
N GLN A 151 11.11 13.71 7.72
CA GLN A 151 10.14 14.60 7.09
C GLN A 151 8.71 14.13 7.33
N ALA A 152 8.43 12.82 7.22
CA ALA A 152 7.12 12.25 7.49
C ALA A 152 6.68 12.47 8.95
N ALA A 153 7.57 12.31 9.92
CA ALA A 153 7.29 12.59 11.32
C ALA A 153 7.03 14.08 11.57
N ALA A 154 7.87 14.96 11.02
CA ALA A 154 7.68 16.40 11.14
C ALA A 154 6.36 16.88 10.52
N PHE A 155 6.01 16.35 9.35
CA PHE A 155 4.76 16.67 8.66
C PHE A 155 3.53 16.16 9.43
N THR A 156 3.57 14.90 9.86
CA THR A 156 2.51 14.25 10.64
C THR A 156 2.24 15.02 11.94
N ARG A 157 3.30 15.34 12.69
CA ARG A 157 3.18 16.10 13.94
C ARG A 157 2.57 17.48 13.74
N ARG A 158 2.96 18.16 12.66
CA ARG A 158 2.55 19.55 12.41
C ARG A 158 1.12 19.66 11.87
N PHE A 159 0.70 18.76 10.99
CA PHE A 159 -0.54 18.93 10.22
C PHE A 159 -1.58 17.85 10.46
N VAL A 160 -1.19 16.66 10.93
CA VAL A 160 -2.10 15.51 11.05
C VAL A 160 -2.55 15.34 12.49
N LEU A 161 -1.61 15.15 13.42
CA LEU A 161 -1.94 14.87 14.83
C LEU A 161 -2.88 15.90 15.49
N PRO A 162 -2.76 17.22 15.24
CA PRO A 162 -3.67 18.19 15.84
C PRO A 162 -5.15 17.97 15.49
N ALA A 163 -5.44 17.39 14.32
CA ALA A 163 -6.81 17.11 13.89
C ALA A 163 -7.45 15.92 14.63
N PHE A 164 -6.65 15.05 15.25
CA PHE A 164 -7.11 13.80 15.88
C PHE A 164 -6.90 13.74 17.39
N LEU A 165 -5.98 14.55 17.94
CA LEU A 165 -5.64 14.54 19.37
C LEU A 165 -6.26 15.69 20.16
N VAL A 166 -6.81 16.71 19.49
CA VAL A 166 -7.52 17.80 20.16
C VAL A 166 -9.00 17.40 20.26
N PRO A 167 -9.64 17.50 21.45
CA PRO A 167 -11.07 17.24 21.56
C PRO A 167 -11.84 18.19 20.63
N SER A 168 -12.67 17.63 19.75
CA SER A 168 -13.60 18.42 18.93
C SER A 168 -14.47 19.28 19.86
N ILE A 169 -14.50 20.58 19.61
CA ILE A 169 -15.28 21.59 20.34
C ILE A 169 -16.77 21.33 20.16
#